data_AF-A0A2E4YTH4-F1
#
_entry.id   AF-A0A2E4YTH4-F1
#
_cell.length_a   1.000
_cell.length_b   1.000
_cell.length_c   1.000
_cell.angle_alpha   90.00
_cell.angle_beta   90.00
_cell.angle_gamma   90.00
#
_symmetry.space_group_name_H-M   'P 1'
#
loop_
_entity.id
_entity.type
_entity.pdbx_description
1 polymer ?
#
loop_
_entity_poly.entity_id
_entity_poly.type
_entity_poly.pdbx_seq_one_letter_code
_entity_poly.pdbx_strand_id
1 'polypeptide(L)'
;MKTVISFVAILFAFGFSGISQYTFEKYNSKETTISKEEHLLYELINQYRKQKRLPAIELSKALCHVAKLHAKDLELNLETLTHGWSTCKYKDNLAKTYPCMWEKPSELTSYQFTGYECAHGGEGNYVATAKTSLESWKSSVPHNNVIINKSIWKNTTWKAIGIGIYGGYATIWFGEEKDNDGSPIIEAK
;
A
#
# COMPACT_ATOMS: atom_id res chain seq x y z
N MET A 1 42.42 -38.88 46.14
CA MET A 1 42.34 -38.23 44.81
C MET A 1 41.64 -39.15 43.83
N LYS A 2 40.34 -38.95 43.60
CA LYS A 2 39.63 -39.46 42.41
C LYS A 2 38.67 -38.37 41.98
N THR A 3 38.87 -37.90 40.76
CA THR A 3 38.30 -36.71 40.16
C THR A 3 36.83 -36.94 39.80
N VAL A 4 35.96 -36.00 40.18
CA VAL A 4 34.57 -35.91 39.74
C VAL A 4 34.57 -35.36 38.31
N ILE A 5 34.00 -36.09 37.35
CA ILE A 5 33.76 -35.59 35.99
C ILE A 5 32.31 -35.11 35.93
N SER A 6 32.12 -33.79 36.05
CA SER A 6 30.83 -33.15 35.74
C SER A 6 30.61 -33.18 34.23
N PHE A 7 29.55 -33.85 33.78
CA PHE A 7 29.01 -33.66 32.44
C PHE A 7 28.18 -32.39 32.42
N VAL A 8 28.73 -31.31 31.85
CA VAL A 8 27.93 -30.15 31.46
C VAL A 8 27.30 -30.47 30.11
N ALA A 9 26.00 -30.78 30.11
CA ALA A 9 25.23 -30.85 28.89
C ALA A 9 25.01 -29.43 28.36
N ILE A 10 25.79 -29.03 27.35
CA ILE A 10 25.57 -27.80 26.61
C ILE A 10 24.39 -28.05 25.65
N LEU A 11 23.20 -27.65 26.07
CA LEU A 11 22.04 -27.50 25.20
C LEU A 11 22.32 -26.32 24.25
N PHE A 12 22.75 -26.62 23.02
CA PHE A 12 22.70 -25.65 21.94
C PHE A 12 21.22 -25.38 21.61
N ALA A 13 20.67 -24.30 22.16
CA ALA A 13 19.45 -23.71 21.64
C ALA A 13 19.77 -23.17 20.25
N PHE A 14 19.36 -23.90 19.21
CA PHE A 14 19.37 -23.38 17.84
C PHE A 14 18.50 -22.13 17.81
N GLY A 15 19.15 -20.99 17.56
CA GLY A 15 18.47 -19.72 17.33
C GLY A 15 17.54 -19.85 16.14
N PHE A 16 16.25 -19.76 16.40
CA PHE A 16 15.26 -19.53 15.35
C PHE A 16 15.43 -18.07 14.89
N SER A 17 16.32 -17.82 13.94
CA SER A 17 16.26 -16.60 13.13
C SER A 17 15.18 -16.81 12.06
N GLY A 18 13.94 -17.03 12.52
CA GLY A 18 12.78 -17.04 11.64
C GLY A 18 12.44 -15.59 11.35
N ILE A 19 12.85 -15.09 10.18
CA ILE A 19 12.25 -13.86 9.64
C ILE A 19 10.80 -14.24 9.34
N SER A 20 9.89 -13.89 10.25
CA SER A 20 8.46 -14.10 10.05
C SER A 20 8.02 -13.17 8.92
N GLN A 21 7.70 -13.73 7.76
CA GLN A 21 7.03 -12.98 6.69
C GLN A 21 5.72 -12.41 7.24
N TYR A 22 5.47 -11.12 6.99
CA TYR A 22 4.23 -10.48 7.37
C TYR A 22 3.06 -11.15 6.65
N THR A 23 2.05 -11.56 7.42
CA THR A 23 0.81 -12.15 6.89
C THR A 23 -0.26 -11.07 6.80
N PHE A 24 -1.00 -11.03 5.69
CA PHE A 24 -2.02 -10.01 5.48
C PHE A 24 -3.16 -10.14 6.50
N GLU A 25 -3.41 -9.04 7.21
CA GLU A 25 -4.57 -8.88 8.07
C GLU A 25 -5.86 -9.01 7.23
N LYS A 26 -6.84 -9.75 7.74
CA LYS A 26 -8.13 -9.92 7.06
C LYS A 26 -8.89 -8.60 7.05
N TYR A 27 -9.54 -8.28 5.93
CA TYR A 27 -10.37 -7.10 5.82
C TYR A 27 -11.55 -7.11 6.80
N ASN A 28 -11.67 -6.02 7.56
CA ASN A 28 -12.80 -5.73 8.43
C ASN A 28 -13.29 -4.30 8.18
N SER A 29 -14.39 -4.17 7.43
CA SER A 29 -14.96 -2.87 7.07
C SER A 29 -15.48 -2.04 8.26
N LYS A 30 -15.58 -2.61 9.47
CA LYS A 30 -15.96 -1.83 10.66
C LYS A 30 -14.77 -1.21 11.38
N GLU A 31 -13.56 -1.72 11.15
CA GLU A 31 -12.36 -1.38 11.91
C GLU A 31 -11.27 -0.73 11.06
N THR A 32 -11.44 -0.64 9.73
CA THR A 32 -10.44 0.02 8.89
C THR A 32 -10.28 1.49 9.28
N THR A 33 -9.09 1.81 9.77
CA THR A 33 -8.64 3.15 10.11
C THR A 33 -7.56 3.63 9.14
N ILE A 34 -7.34 4.93 9.10
CA ILE A 34 -6.15 5.56 8.54
C ILE A 34 -5.50 6.51 9.54
N SER A 35 -4.18 6.62 9.46
CA SER A 35 -3.36 7.56 10.23
C SER A 35 -3.56 8.99 9.73
N LYS A 36 -3.05 9.95 10.51
CA LYS A 36 -3.04 11.36 10.12
C LYS A 36 -2.16 11.65 8.90
N GLU A 37 -1.06 10.91 8.76
CA GLU A 37 -0.16 11.08 7.62
C GLU A 37 -0.81 10.57 6.33
N GLU A 38 -1.53 9.45 6.40
CA GLU A 38 -2.35 8.94 5.29
C GLU A 38 -3.50 9.91 4.95
N HIS A 39 -4.16 10.47 5.96
CA HIS A 39 -5.21 11.47 5.74
C HIS A 39 -4.67 12.75 5.10
N LEU A 40 -3.51 13.23 5.55
CA LEU A 40 -2.83 14.38 4.95
C LEU A 40 -2.50 14.12 3.48
N LEU A 41 -2.03 12.91 3.12
CA LEU A 41 -1.78 12.55 1.73
C LEU A 41 -3.05 12.62 0.88
N TYR A 42 -4.17 12.09 1.39
CA TYR A 42 -5.48 12.22 0.76
C TYR A 42 -5.87 13.69 0.50
N GLU A 43 -5.74 14.54 1.51
CA GLU A 43 -6.05 15.97 1.39
C GLU A 43 -5.18 16.66 0.33
N LEU A 44 -3.86 16.40 0.35
CA LEU A 44 -2.92 16.99 -0.60
C LEU A 44 -3.21 16.55 -2.04
N ILE A 45 -3.57 15.28 -2.28
CA ILE A 45 -3.96 14.78 -3.60
C ILE A 45 -5.20 15.51 -4.10
N ASN A 46 -6.25 15.61 -3.27
CA ASN A 46 -7.48 16.27 -3.67
C ASN A 46 -7.32 17.80 -3.81
N GLN A 47 -6.44 18.42 -3.03
CA GLN A 47 -6.03 19.81 -3.24
C GLN A 47 -5.33 19.99 -4.59
N TYR A 48 -4.42 19.09 -4.95
CA TYR A 48 -3.73 19.12 -6.24
C TYR A 48 -4.72 18.92 -7.41
N ARG A 49 -5.64 17.97 -7.29
CA ARG A 49 -6.74 17.76 -8.26
C ARG A 49 -7.61 19.00 -8.42
N LYS A 50 -7.96 19.66 -7.31
CA LYS A 50 -8.69 20.94 -7.33
C LYS A 50 -7.94 22.03 -8.10
N GLN A 51 -6.62 22.14 -7.95
CA GLN A 51 -5.79 23.08 -8.74
C GLN A 51 -5.83 22.78 -10.24
N LYS A 52 -6.09 21.51 -10.62
CA LYS A 52 -6.29 21.08 -12.01
C LYS A 52 -7.75 21.11 -12.47
N ARG A 53 -8.66 21.68 -11.66
CA ARG A 53 -10.11 21.74 -11.91
C ARG A 53 -10.76 20.36 -12.05
N LEU A 54 -10.24 19.38 -11.33
CA LEU A 54 -10.80 18.04 -11.24
C LEU A 54 -11.58 17.88 -9.92
N PRO A 55 -12.64 17.05 -9.91
CA PRO A 55 -13.39 16.77 -8.69
C PRO A 55 -12.52 16.02 -7.67
N ALA A 56 -12.82 16.25 -6.39
CA ALA A 56 -12.28 15.42 -5.32
C ALA A 56 -12.77 13.97 -5.48
N ILE A 57 -11.94 13.01 -5.07
CA ILE A 57 -12.26 11.59 -5.07
C ILE A 57 -12.70 11.20 -3.66
N GLU A 58 -13.76 10.40 -3.53
CA GLU A 58 -14.20 9.91 -2.21
C GLU A 58 -13.19 8.92 -1.63
N LEU A 59 -12.85 9.09 -0.34
CA LEU A 59 -11.95 8.17 0.37
C LEU A 59 -12.66 6.84 0.60
N SER A 60 -12.03 5.74 0.16
CA SER A 60 -12.55 4.38 0.20
C SER A 60 -11.89 3.57 1.31
N LYS A 61 -12.73 2.91 2.10
CA LYS A 61 -12.29 2.01 3.16
C LYS A 61 -11.60 0.77 2.60
N ALA A 62 -12.20 0.14 1.61
CA ALA A 62 -11.65 -1.05 0.95
C ALA A 62 -10.29 -0.74 0.31
N LEU A 63 -10.18 0.32 -0.49
CA LEU A 63 -8.92 0.67 -1.13
C LEU A 63 -7.85 1.16 -0.13
N CYS A 64 -8.22 1.79 0.99
CA CYS A 64 -7.25 2.10 2.05
C CYS A 64 -6.68 0.82 2.68
N HIS A 65 -7.50 -0.21 2.88
CA HIS A 65 -7.01 -1.49 3.37
C HIS A 65 -6.01 -2.13 2.39
N VAL A 66 -6.32 -2.16 1.09
CA VAL A 66 -5.41 -2.66 0.05
C VAL A 66 -4.10 -1.87 0.06
N ALA A 67 -4.17 -0.55 0.05
CA ALA A 67 -3.00 0.33 0.03
C ALA A 67 -2.10 0.08 1.25
N LYS A 68 -2.68 0.00 2.45
CA LYS A 68 -1.95 -0.28 3.70
C LYS A 68 -1.28 -1.65 3.68
N LEU A 69 -1.99 -2.67 3.21
CA LEU A 69 -1.40 -4.01 3.07
C LEU A 69 -0.24 -4.00 2.09
N HIS A 70 -0.35 -3.30 0.96
CA HIS A 70 0.74 -3.26 -0.01
C HIS A 70 1.95 -2.49 0.51
N ALA A 71 1.75 -1.36 1.19
CA ALA A 71 2.86 -0.62 1.81
C ALA A 71 3.59 -1.48 2.87
N LYS A 72 2.85 -2.24 3.69
CA LYS A 72 3.43 -3.21 4.63
C LYS A 72 4.16 -4.36 3.91
N ASP A 73 3.60 -4.88 2.80
CA ASP A 73 4.22 -5.96 2.02
C ASP A 73 5.54 -5.51 1.37
N LEU A 74 5.56 -4.29 0.83
CA LEU A 74 6.75 -3.66 0.28
C LEU A 74 7.85 -3.51 1.33
N GLU A 75 7.51 -3.05 2.53
CA GLU A 75 8.46 -2.85 3.63
C GLU A 75 8.95 -4.16 4.26
N LEU A 76 8.04 -5.10 4.53
CA LEU A 76 8.31 -6.24 5.42
C LEU A 76 8.59 -7.55 4.70
N ASN A 77 8.18 -7.69 3.43
CA ASN A 77 8.31 -8.95 2.69
C ASN A 77 9.11 -8.82 1.40
N LEU A 78 8.99 -7.69 0.69
CA LEU A 78 9.62 -7.49 -0.61
C LEU A 78 10.93 -6.70 -0.51
N GLU A 79 10.98 -5.72 0.40
CA GLU A 79 12.09 -4.78 0.57
C GLU A 79 12.54 -4.15 -0.77
N THR A 80 11.59 -3.87 -1.67
CA THR A 80 11.88 -3.24 -2.96
C THR A 80 10.64 -2.61 -3.57
N LEU A 81 10.81 -1.48 -4.27
CA LEU A 81 9.67 -0.78 -4.89
C LEU A 81 9.18 -1.54 -6.13
N THR A 82 7.95 -2.02 -6.09
CA THR A 82 7.28 -2.69 -7.21
C THR A 82 5.77 -2.55 -7.11
N HIS A 83 5.06 -2.85 -8.20
CA HIS A 83 3.61 -3.04 -8.23
C HIS A 83 3.19 -4.50 -7.98
N GLY A 84 4.16 -5.40 -7.81
CA GLY A 84 3.94 -6.80 -7.47
C GLY A 84 3.83 -7.01 -5.97
N TRP A 85 3.27 -8.15 -5.56
CA TRP A 85 3.11 -8.52 -4.16
C TRP A 85 4.04 -9.69 -3.83
N SER A 86 4.32 -9.93 -2.55
CA SER A 86 5.09 -11.11 -2.12
C SER A 86 4.48 -12.43 -2.60
N THR A 87 3.17 -12.44 -2.84
CA THR A 87 2.41 -13.60 -3.35
C THR A 87 2.30 -13.66 -4.88
N CYS A 88 2.63 -12.60 -5.63
CA CYS A 88 2.54 -12.60 -7.08
C CYS A 88 3.46 -11.57 -7.76
N LYS A 89 3.95 -11.87 -8.96
CA LYS A 89 4.83 -10.97 -9.70
C LYS A 89 4.04 -10.06 -10.64
N TYR A 90 4.46 -8.81 -10.76
CA TYR A 90 3.97 -7.85 -11.73
C TYR A 90 5.12 -7.38 -12.65
N LYS A 91 4.81 -7.16 -13.94
CA LYS A 91 5.74 -6.60 -14.94
C LYS A 91 4.98 -5.73 -15.94
N ASP A 92 5.37 -4.46 -16.08
CA ASP A 92 4.71 -3.46 -16.93
C ASP A 92 4.58 -3.82 -18.42
N ASN A 93 5.40 -4.75 -18.91
CA ASN A 93 5.42 -5.17 -20.31
C ASN A 93 4.87 -6.58 -20.53
N LEU A 94 4.20 -7.15 -19.53
CA LEU A 94 3.71 -8.53 -19.57
C LEU A 94 2.28 -8.62 -19.04
N ALA A 95 1.31 -8.43 -19.94
CA ALA A 95 -0.12 -8.33 -19.60
C ALA A 95 -0.66 -9.46 -18.72
N LYS A 96 -0.17 -10.69 -18.88
CA LYS A 96 -0.55 -11.83 -18.02
C LYS A 96 -0.22 -11.65 -16.52
N THR A 97 0.55 -10.63 -16.17
CA THR A 97 0.93 -10.31 -14.78
C THR A 97 0.12 -9.15 -14.19
N TYR A 98 -0.64 -8.41 -15.00
CA TYR A 98 -1.43 -7.26 -14.52
C TYR A 98 -2.48 -7.62 -13.45
N PRO A 99 -3.15 -8.80 -13.50
CA PRO A 99 -4.05 -9.23 -12.43
C PRO A 99 -3.44 -9.17 -11.02
N CYS A 100 -2.13 -9.38 -10.89
CA CYS A 100 -1.43 -9.32 -9.61
C CYS A 100 -1.61 -7.97 -8.88
N MET A 101 -1.76 -6.87 -9.64
CA MET A 101 -2.08 -5.56 -9.09
C MET A 101 -3.58 -5.30 -9.18
N TRP A 102 -4.17 -5.45 -10.37
CA TRP A 102 -5.51 -4.98 -10.67
C TRP A 102 -6.64 -5.68 -9.90
N GLU A 103 -6.46 -6.95 -9.52
CA GLU A 103 -7.49 -7.75 -8.82
C GLU A 103 -7.33 -7.73 -7.30
N LYS A 104 -6.30 -7.07 -6.76
CA LYS A 104 -6.07 -7.02 -5.31
C LYS A 104 -7.23 -6.45 -4.50
N PRO A 105 -7.97 -5.43 -4.98
CA PRO A 105 -9.17 -4.99 -4.29
C PRO A 105 -10.21 -6.10 -4.11
N SER A 106 -10.49 -6.88 -5.15
CA SER A 106 -11.51 -7.95 -5.08
C SER A 106 -11.01 -9.19 -4.33
N GLU A 107 -9.70 -9.46 -4.36
CA GLU A 107 -9.07 -10.52 -3.58
C GLU A 107 -9.12 -10.23 -2.08
N LEU A 108 -8.86 -8.97 -1.69
CA LEU A 108 -8.62 -8.60 -0.29
C LEU A 108 -9.84 -7.98 0.40
N THR A 109 -10.84 -7.51 -0.35
CA THR A 109 -11.94 -6.70 0.22
C THR A 109 -13.30 -6.97 -0.43
N SER A 110 -14.32 -6.25 0.03
CA SER A 110 -15.65 -6.21 -0.58
C SER A 110 -15.69 -5.44 -1.91
N TYR A 111 -14.66 -4.67 -2.27
CA TYR A 111 -14.61 -3.88 -3.50
C TYR A 111 -14.28 -4.79 -4.70
N GLN A 112 -15.32 -5.19 -5.44
CA GLN A 112 -15.23 -6.20 -6.52
C GLN A 112 -14.72 -5.66 -7.87
N PHE A 113 -14.21 -4.42 -7.92
CA PHE A 113 -13.80 -3.77 -9.16
C PHE A 113 -12.28 -3.62 -9.24
N THR A 114 -11.79 -3.38 -10.46
CA THR A 114 -10.37 -3.12 -10.72
C THR A 114 -9.84 -1.94 -9.91
N GLY A 115 -8.61 -2.09 -9.39
CA GLY A 115 -7.84 -1.02 -8.78
C GLY A 115 -6.58 -0.65 -9.58
N TYR A 116 -6.21 0.62 -9.55
CA TYR A 116 -4.99 1.14 -10.18
C TYR A 116 -4.09 1.82 -9.15
N GLU A 117 -2.79 1.58 -9.21
CA GLU A 117 -1.87 2.03 -8.17
C GLU A 117 -0.94 3.17 -8.64
N CYS A 118 -0.58 4.05 -7.72
CA CYS A 118 0.71 4.75 -7.74
C CYS A 118 1.49 4.37 -6.47
N ALA A 119 2.74 3.91 -6.62
CA ALA A 119 3.61 3.52 -5.52
C ALA A 119 4.81 4.46 -5.44
N HIS A 120 5.29 4.71 -4.22
CA HIS A 120 6.46 5.51 -3.92
C HIS A 120 7.19 4.88 -2.74
N GLY A 121 8.51 4.92 -2.75
CA GLY A 121 9.27 4.52 -1.58
C GLY A 121 10.72 4.20 -1.89
N GLY A 122 11.42 3.74 -0.86
CA GLY A 122 12.82 3.35 -0.92
C GLY A 122 13.20 2.49 0.29
N GLU A 123 14.30 1.78 0.13
CA GLU A 123 14.79 0.80 1.10
C GLU A 123 15.59 1.46 2.24
N GLY A 124 15.85 0.67 3.30
CA GLY A 124 16.72 1.07 4.40
C GLY A 124 16.08 2.08 5.35
N ASN A 125 16.78 3.18 5.64
CA ASN A 125 16.32 4.20 6.62
C ASN A 125 15.43 5.29 5.99
N TYR A 126 15.00 5.11 4.75
CA TYR A 126 14.07 6.05 4.11
C TYR A 126 12.70 5.97 4.79
N VAL A 127 12.04 7.12 4.97
CA VAL A 127 10.68 7.19 5.50
C VAL A 127 9.80 7.92 4.50
N ALA A 128 8.77 7.24 4.02
CA ALA A 128 7.79 7.87 3.15
C ALA A 128 6.89 8.81 3.96
N THR A 129 6.60 9.98 3.40
CA THR A 129 5.67 10.96 3.97
C THR A 129 4.63 11.34 2.91
N ALA A 130 3.52 11.91 3.34
CA ALA A 130 2.50 12.44 2.45
C ALA A 130 3.11 13.42 1.41
N LYS A 131 3.94 14.34 1.90
CA LYS A 131 4.56 15.36 1.05
C LYS A 131 5.56 14.77 0.07
N THR A 132 6.47 13.91 0.52
CA THR A 132 7.50 13.31 -0.37
C THR A 132 6.87 12.44 -1.45
N SER A 133 5.84 11.67 -1.09
CA SER A 133 5.11 10.79 -2.00
C SER A 133 4.39 11.57 -3.10
N LEU A 134 3.62 12.61 -2.74
CA LEU A 134 2.92 13.42 -3.72
C LEU A 134 3.89 14.18 -4.65
N GLU A 135 4.96 14.77 -4.12
CA GLU A 135 5.95 15.47 -4.97
C GLU A 135 6.64 14.50 -5.94
N SER A 136 6.96 13.28 -5.50
CA SER A 136 7.50 12.23 -6.37
C SER A 136 6.51 11.91 -7.51
N TRP A 137 5.25 11.64 -7.20
CA TRP A 137 4.25 11.32 -8.23
C TRP A 137 3.96 12.49 -9.18
N LYS A 138 3.96 13.74 -8.69
CA LYS A 138 3.82 14.94 -9.54
C LYS A 138 4.97 15.08 -10.53
N SER A 139 6.18 14.71 -10.13
CA SER A 139 7.38 14.78 -10.98
C SER A 139 7.47 13.66 -12.01
N SER A 140 6.73 12.57 -11.80
CA SER A 140 6.69 11.41 -12.69
C SER A 140 5.49 11.48 -13.64
N VAL A 141 5.75 11.60 -14.95
CA VAL A 141 4.68 11.75 -15.96
C VAL A 141 3.62 10.63 -15.90
N PRO A 142 3.98 9.32 -15.79
CA PRO A 142 2.99 8.25 -15.67
C PRO A 142 2.10 8.41 -14.45
N HIS A 143 2.68 8.59 -13.25
CA HIS A 143 1.92 8.71 -12.00
C HIS A 143 1.06 9.97 -11.97
N ASN A 144 1.62 11.11 -12.37
CA ASN A 144 0.87 12.35 -12.46
C ASN A 144 -0.34 12.19 -13.39
N ASN A 145 -0.19 11.50 -14.53
CA ASN A 145 -1.30 11.29 -15.46
C ASN A 145 -2.46 10.48 -14.85
N VAL A 146 -2.18 9.50 -13.99
CA VAL A 146 -3.22 8.77 -13.23
C VAL A 146 -3.95 9.73 -12.28
N ILE A 147 -3.18 10.47 -11.47
CA ILE A 147 -3.72 11.39 -10.44
C ILE A 147 -4.59 12.49 -11.04
N ILE A 148 -4.26 12.99 -12.24
CA ILE A 148 -4.97 14.12 -12.87
C ILE A 148 -5.70 13.75 -14.17
N ASN A 149 -6.07 12.49 -14.35
CA ASN A 149 -6.91 11.99 -15.45
C ASN A 149 -6.42 12.46 -16.84
N LYS A 150 -5.13 12.26 -17.12
CA LYS A 150 -4.50 12.58 -18.41
C LYS A 150 -4.11 11.33 -19.18
N SER A 151 -3.75 11.52 -20.46
CA SER A 151 -3.35 10.43 -21.34
C SER A 151 -4.46 9.37 -21.43
N ILE A 152 -4.16 8.10 -21.18
CA ILE A 152 -5.11 6.99 -21.19
C ILE A 152 -6.26 7.15 -20.19
N TRP A 153 -6.10 8.00 -19.16
CA TRP A 153 -7.09 8.23 -18.10
C TRP A 153 -8.08 9.37 -18.39
N LYS A 154 -8.02 9.98 -19.58
CA LYS A 154 -8.81 11.20 -19.92
C LYS A 154 -10.33 11.04 -19.80
N ASN A 155 -10.83 9.81 -19.97
CA ASN A 155 -12.25 9.49 -19.92
C ASN A 155 -12.63 8.76 -18.61
N THR A 156 -11.66 8.58 -17.71
CA THR A 156 -11.88 7.91 -16.43
C THR A 156 -12.43 8.91 -15.41
N THR A 157 -13.36 8.46 -14.57
CA THR A 157 -13.82 9.22 -13.40
C THR A 157 -13.51 8.42 -12.15
N TRP A 158 -12.56 8.91 -11.35
CA TRP A 158 -12.25 8.28 -10.07
C TRP A 158 -13.38 8.53 -9.07
N LYS A 159 -13.96 7.45 -8.56
CA LYS A 159 -15.02 7.48 -7.53
C LYS A 159 -14.53 7.00 -6.17
N ALA A 160 -13.39 6.31 -6.12
CA ALA A 160 -12.79 5.81 -4.89
C ALA A 160 -11.27 6.02 -4.91
N ILE A 161 -10.72 6.44 -3.77
CA ILE A 161 -9.26 6.48 -3.52
C ILE A 161 -8.92 5.81 -2.19
N GLY A 162 -7.87 4.99 -2.18
CA GLY A 162 -7.27 4.40 -1.00
C GLY A 162 -5.86 4.92 -0.76
N ILE A 163 -5.47 5.08 0.51
CA ILE A 163 -4.14 5.55 0.91
C ILE A 163 -3.52 4.57 1.90
N GLY A 164 -2.24 4.27 1.72
CA GLY A 164 -1.44 3.51 2.67
C GLY A 164 -0.03 4.06 2.77
N ILE A 165 0.46 4.25 4.00
CA ILE A 165 1.85 4.63 4.27
C ILE A 165 2.38 3.73 5.37
N TYR A 166 3.52 3.08 5.12
CA TYR A 166 4.20 2.25 6.11
C TYR A 166 5.70 2.22 5.83
N GLY A 167 6.52 2.54 6.85
CA GLY A 167 7.98 2.56 6.73
C GLY A 167 8.47 3.46 5.59
N GLY A 168 9.28 2.88 4.70
CA GLY A 168 9.83 3.55 3.53
C GLY A 168 8.88 3.68 2.35
N TYR A 169 7.62 3.23 2.45
CA TYR A 169 6.72 3.12 1.31
C TYR A 169 5.37 3.80 1.51
N ALA A 170 4.84 4.35 0.41
CA ALA A 170 3.50 4.88 0.29
C ALA A 170 2.86 4.37 -1.01
N THR A 171 1.61 3.94 -0.92
CA THR A 171 0.82 3.52 -2.07
C THR A 171 -0.53 4.23 -2.06
N ILE A 172 -1.02 4.56 -3.25
CA ILE A 172 -2.38 5.04 -3.45
C ILE A 172 -3.08 4.22 -4.51
N TRP A 173 -4.35 3.95 -4.29
CA TRP A 173 -5.17 3.10 -5.14
C TRP A 173 -6.39 3.86 -5.64
N PHE A 174 -6.69 3.77 -6.93
CA PHE A 174 -7.81 4.42 -7.58
C PHE A 174 -8.84 3.40 -8.05
N GLY A 175 -10.11 3.75 -7.91
CA GLY A 175 -11.25 2.97 -8.38
C GLY A 175 -12.23 3.82 -9.20
N GLU A 176 -12.74 3.24 -10.30
CA GLU A 176 -13.78 3.85 -11.13
C GLU A 176 -15.19 3.67 -10.55
N GLU A 177 -15.34 2.80 -9.55
CA GLU A 177 -16.59 2.55 -8.86
C GLU A 177 -16.55 3.05 -7.42
N LYS A 178 -17.74 3.34 -6.88
CA LYS A 178 -17.87 3.79 -5.51
C LYS A 178 -17.65 2.62 -4.56
N ASP A 179 -16.96 2.89 -3.46
CA ASP A 179 -16.88 1.94 -2.36
C ASP A 179 -18.16 1.99 -1.52
N ASN A 180 -18.87 0.87 -1.45
CA ASN A 180 -20.11 0.74 -0.67
C ASN A 180 -19.86 0.65 0.85
N ASP A 181 -18.63 0.34 1.28
CA ASP A 181 -18.26 0.32 2.70
C ASP A 181 -17.94 1.72 3.25
N GLY A 182 -17.97 2.74 2.40
CA GLY A 182 -17.78 4.15 2.75
C GLY A 182 -16.33 4.50 3.06
N SER A 183 -16.14 5.52 3.90
CA SER A 183 -14.81 6.04 4.28
C SER A 183 -14.28 5.40 5.58
N PRO A 184 -12.95 5.25 5.72
CA PRO A 184 -12.33 4.76 6.96
C PRO A 184 -12.43 5.79 8.09
N ILE A 185 -12.21 5.32 9.32
CA ILE A 185 -12.09 6.20 10.50
C ILE A 185 -10.68 6.80 10.51
N ILE A 186 -10.57 8.10 10.80
CA ILE A 186 -9.27 8.76 10.97
C ILE A 186 -8.85 8.60 12.43
N GLU A 187 -7.67 8.06 12.69
CA GLU A 187 -7.19 7.82 14.05
C GLU A 187 -7.09 9.11 14.86
N ALA A 188 -7.66 9.08 16.08
CA ALA A 188 -7.44 10.10 17.10
C ALA A 188 -6.01 9.96 17.65
N LYS A 189 -5.44 11.07 18.15
CA LYS A 189 -4.09 11.05 18.74
C LYS A 189 -4.00 10.12 19.94
#